data_AF-K5WCN9-F1
#
_entry.id   AF-K5WCN9-F1
#
_cell.length_a   1.000
_cell.length_b   1.000
_cell.length_c   1.000
_cell.angle_alpha   90.00
_cell.angle_beta   90.00
_cell.angle_gamma   90.00
#
_symmetry.space_group_name_H-M   'P 1'
#
loop_
_entity.id
_entity.type
_entity.pdbx_description
1 polymer ?
#
loop_
_entity_poly.entity_id
_entity_poly.type
_entity_poly.pdbx_seq_one_letter_code
_entity_poly.pdbx_strand_id
1 'polypeptide(L)'
;HEQPNLFWLNGQPGSGKTTIARTVAARCYELGILGASFFCSRSVADCNNPSMIFTTIAFQLGLFFPPYRDQVSEVLRKDPLLVSSSVSRQFEELILQPLVHLRKSRDATPSFPPCVVLIDALDECQDPKATSAVLSTLLKHADNLSPLRFFITSRPDHHIITSF
;
A
#
# COMPACT_ATOMS: atom_id res chain seq x y z
N HIS A 1 -1.42 13.44 -19.81
CA HIS A 1 -1.06 12.02 -19.60
C HIS A 1 -1.30 11.68 -18.14
N GLU A 2 -2.35 10.92 -17.83
CA GLU A 2 -2.50 10.34 -16.48
C GLU A 2 -1.40 9.28 -16.30
N GLN A 3 -0.65 9.39 -15.21
CA GLN A 3 0.34 8.39 -14.83
C GLN A 3 -0.38 7.29 -14.04
N PRO A 4 -0.05 6.01 -14.26
CA PRO A 4 -0.70 4.91 -13.55
C PRO A 4 -0.45 5.02 -12.03
N ASN A 5 -1.49 4.74 -11.23
CA ASN A 5 -1.41 4.76 -9.76
C ASN A 5 -0.70 3.52 -9.18
N LEU A 6 -0.32 2.56 -10.03
CA LEU A 6 0.37 1.34 -9.66
C LEU A 6 1.55 1.11 -10.61
N PHE A 7 2.75 1.05 -10.04
CA PHE A 7 3.98 0.70 -10.72
C PHE A 7 4.55 -0.57 -10.09
N TRP A 8 4.71 -1.63 -10.89
CA TRP A 8 5.25 -2.91 -10.45
C TRP A 8 6.59 -3.19 -11.13
N LEU A 9 7.66 -3.19 -10.34
CA LEU A 9 9.00 -3.57 -10.76
C LEU A 9 9.23 -5.05 -10.47
N ASN A 10 9.14 -5.89 -11.50
CA ASN A 10 9.43 -7.30 -11.42
C ASN A 10 10.83 -7.64 -11.98
N GLY A 11 11.43 -8.74 -11.49
CA GLY A 11 12.75 -9.17 -11.95
C GLY A 11 13.39 -10.25 -11.08
N GLN A 12 14.48 -10.85 -11.58
CA GLN A 12 15.19 -11.95 -10.92
C GLN A 12 15.88 -11.53 -9.60
N PRO A 13 16.18 -12.47 -8.67
CA PRO A 13 17.05 -12.20 -7.52
C PRO A 13 18.35 -11.51 -7.93
N GLY A 14 18.84 -10.58 -7.11
CA GLY A 14 20.10 -9.87 -7.37
C GLY A 14 20.03 -8.77 -8.43
N SER A 15 18.89 -8.54 -9.10
CA SER A 15 18.76 -7.52 -10.14
C SER A 15 18.67 -6.06 -9.63
N GLY A 16 18.87 -5.83 -8.33
CA GLY A 16 18.87 -4.47 -7.75
C GLY A 16 17.50 -3.84 -7.47
N LYS A 17 16.39 -4.60 -7.52
CA LYS A 17 15.02 -4.06 -7.27
C LYS A 17 14.89 -3.35 -5.92
N THR A 18 15.33 -3.99 -4.84
CA THR A 18 15.33 -3.39 -3.49
C THR A 18 16.20 -2.14 -3.44
N THR A 19 17.34 -2.12 -4.15
CA THR A 19 18.17 -0.91 -4.26
C THR A 19 17.41 0.23 -4.93
N ILE A 20 16.71 -0.04 -6.03
CA ILE A 20 15.85 0.95 -6.70
C ILE A 20 14.73 1.40 -5.77
N ALA A 21 14.02 0.47 -5.12
CA ALA A 21 12.94 0.76 -4.19
C ALA A 21 13.39 1.67 -3.04
N ARG A 22 14.53 1.37 -2.42
CA ARG A 22 15.11 2.20 -1.36
C ARG A 22 15.52 3.59 -1.85
N THR A 23 16.12 3.69 -3.03
CA THR A 23 16.45 4.98 -3.64
C THR A 23 15.19 5.82 -3.92
N VAL A 24 14.14 5.19 -4.45
CA VAL A 24 12.84 5.85 -4.66
C VAL A 24 12.24 6.31 -3.33
N ALA A 25 12.24 5.46 -2.30
CA ALA A 25 11.73 5.81 -0.97
C ALA A 25 12.50 7.00 -0.37
N ALA A 26 13.84 6.95 -0.39
CA ALA A 26 14.68 8.04 0.12
C ALA A 26 14.39 9.35 -0.61
N ARG A 27 14.29 9.31 -1.94
CA ARG A 27 13.97 10.50 -2.73
C ARG A 27 12.57 11.04 -2.45
N CYS A 28 11.57 10.17 -2.29
CA CYS A 28 10.21 10.58 -1.95
C CYS A 28 10.15 11.18 -0.54
N TYR A 29 10.94 10.65 0.40
CA TYR A 29 11.04 11.18 1.76
C TYR A 29 11.65 12.58 1.76
N GLU A 30 12.76 12.79 1.06
CA GLU A 30 13.39 14.12 0.89
C GLU A 30 12.42 15.16 0.30
N LEU A 31 11.57 14.73 -0.63
CA LEU A 31 10.56 15.57 -1.26
C LEU A 31 9.28 15.75 -0.42
N GLY A 32 9.18 15.08 0.73
CA GLY A 32 7.99 15.14 1.60
C GLY A 32 6.76 14.45 1.01
N ILE A 33 6.93 13.52 0.06
CA ILE A 33 5.84 12.81 -0.63
C ILE A 33 5.83 11.30 -0.37
N LEU A 34 6.69 10.79 0.52
CA LEU A 34 6.62 9.41 0.96
C LEU A 34 5.49 9.27 2.00
N GLY A 35 4.34 8.75 1.57
CA GLY A 35 3.18 8.57 2.45
C GLY A 35 3.30 7.31 3.31
N ALA A 36 3.84 6.23 2.74
CA ALA A 36 4.10 4.99 3.46
C ALA A 36 5.15 4.12 2.77
N SER A 37 5.75 3.21 3.54
CA SER A 37 6.63 2.15 3.05
C SER A 37 6.51 0.88 3.89
N PHE A 38 6.60 -0.26 3.22
CA PHE A 38 6.68 -1.58 3.84
C PHE A 38 7.74 -2.40 3.10
N PHE A 39 8.69 -2.96 3.85
CA PHE A 39 9.77 -3.79 3.30
C PHE A 39 9.55 -5.22 3.74
N CYS A 40 9.09 -6.07 2.82
CA CYS A 40 8.85 -7.46 3.15
C CYS A 40 10.19 -8.18 3.37
N SER A 41 10.23 -9.09 4.34
CA SER A 41 11.45 -9.85 4.64
C SER A 41 11.12 -11.18 5.28
N ARG A 42 11.62 -12.28 4.70
CA ARG A 42 11.41 -13.64 5.24
C ARG A 42 11.91 -13.81 6.68
N SER A 43 12.97 -13.10 7.04
CA SER A 43 13.65 -13.24 8.33
C SER A 43 13.04 -12.39 9.44
N VAL A 44 12.04 -11.57 9.17
CA VAL A 44 11.41 -10.69 10.15
C VAL A 44 9.91 -11.00 10.21
N ALA A 45 9.43 -11.50 11.35
CA ALA A 45 8.07 -12.04 11.50
C ALA A 45 6.96 -11.07 11.07
N ASP A 46 7.05 -9.79 11.46
CA ASP A 46 6.04 -8.81 11.06
C ASP A 46 6.15 -8.42 9.58
N CYS A 47 7.35 -8.51 9.00
CA CYS A 47 7.62 -8.18 7.60
C CYS A 47 7.38 -9.35 6.64
N ASN A 48 7.15 -10.57 7.14
CA ASN A 48 6.77 -11.70 6.30
C ASN A 48 5.25 -11.98 6.31
N ASN A 49 4.47 -11.23 7.09
CA ASN A 49 3.03 -11.41 7.23
C ASN A 49 2.25 -10.42 6.34
N PRO A 50 1.58 -10.86 5.26
CA PRO A 50 0.79 -9.99 4.39
C PRO A 50 -0.31 -9.18 5.10
N SER A 51 -0.87 -9.71 6.19
CA SER A 51 -1.89 -9.00 6.99
C SER A 51 -1.34 -7.75 7.70
N MET A 52 -0.01 -7.58 7.74
CA MET A 52 0.65 -6.38 8.28
C MET A 52 0.82 -5.27 7.25
N ILE A 53 0.66 -5.56 5.95
CA ILE A 53 0.97 -4.60 4.88
C ILE A 53 0.00 -3.41 4.95
N PHE A 54 -1.31 -3.64 4.78
CA PHE A 54 -2.26 -2.54 4.70
C PHE A 54 -2.56 -1.89 6.05
N THR A 55 -2.42 -2.61 7.16
CA THR A 55 -2.51 -2.04 8.50
C THR A 55 -1.35 -1.09 8.78
N THR A 56 -0.12 -1.48 8.44
CA THR A 56 1.06 -0.62 8.56
C THR A 56 1.00 0.59 7.63
N ILE A 57 0.58 0.39 6.37
CA ILE A 57 0.40 1.48 5.41
C ILE A 57 -0.66 2.47 5.90
N ALA A 58 -1.83 2.00 6.37
CA ALA A 58 -2.88 2.87 6.89
C ALA A 58 -2.38 3.69 8.09
N PHE A 59 -1.63 3.06 9.00
CA PHE A 59 -1.04 3.77 10.13
C PHE A 59 -0.09 4.89 9.67
N GLN A 60 0.84 4.59 8.75
CA GLN A 60 1.80 5.57 8.23
C GLN A 60 1.12 6.71 7.44
N LEU A 61 0.10 6.41 6.63
CA LEU A 61 -0.71 7.42 5.95
C LEU A 61 -1.46 8.32 6.95
N GLY A 62 -1.87 7.79 8.10
CA GLY A 62 -2.45 8.58 9.19
C GLY A 62 -1.44 9.51 9.87
N LEU A 63 -0.17 9.12 9.96
CA LEU A 63 0.91 10.00 10.39
C LEU A 63 1.18 11.09 9.35
N PHE A 64 1.11 10.74 8.07
CA PHE A 64 1.32 11.65 6.95
C PHE A 64 0.19 12.69 6.81
N PHE A 65 -1.06 12.31 7.05
CA PHE A 65 -2.21 13.19 6.89
C PHE A 65 -3.26 13.00 8.02
N PRO A 66 -3.32 13.92 9.00
CA PRO A 66 -4.21 13.77 10.16
C PRO A 66 -5.69 13.57 9.84
N PRO A 67 -6.31 14.26 8.86
CA PRO A 67 -7.72 14.00 8.53
C PRO A 67 -7.99 12.57 8.06
N TYR A 68 -7.02 11.90 7.43
CA TYR A 68 -7.14 10.48 7.10
C TYR A 68 -7.03 9.59 8.33
N ARG A 69 -6.16 9.93 9.29
CA ARG A 69 -6.06 9.24 10.57
C ARG A 69 -7.40 9.23 11.30
N ASP A 70 -8.13 10.33 11.27
CA ASP A 70 -9.43 10.44 11.93
C ASP A 70 -10.46 9.48 11.31
N GLN A 71 -10.45 9.36 9.98
CA GLN A 71 -11.29 8.39 9.26
C GLN A 71 -10.92 6.94 9.60
N VAL A 72 -9.63 6.60 9.58
CA VAL A 72 -9.17 5.25 9.95
C VAL A 72 -9.50 4.93 11.41
N SER A 73 -9.37 5.90 12.31
CA SER A 73 -9.70 5.74 13.74
C SER A 73 -11.20 5.47 13.93
N GLU A 74 -12.06 6.10 13.15
CA GLU A 74 -13.51 5.84 13.14
C GLU A 74 -13.82 4.41 12.70
N VAL A 75 -13.18 3.94 11.63
CA VAL A 75 -13.33 2.57 11.13
C VAL A 75 -12.90 1.56 12.19
N LEU A 76 -11.71 1.72 12.76
CA LEU A 76 -11.16 0.80 13.77
C LEU A 76 -11.91 0.82 15.10
N ARG A 77 -12.53 1.94 15.46
CA ARG A 77 -13.38 2.01 16.65
C ARG A 77 -14.67 1.19 16.48
N LYS A 78 -15.19 1.11 15.25
CA LYS A 78 -16.39 0.32 14.91
C LYS A 78 -16.07 -1.16 14.78
N ASP A 79 -14.94 -1.49 14.15
CA ASP A 79 -14.46 -2.87 14.02
C ASP A 79 -12.96 -2.97 14.38
N PRO A 80 -12.63 -3.20 15.67
CA PRO A 80 -11.24 -3.39 16.09
C PRO A 80 -10.58 -4.64 15.50
N LEU A 81 -11.37 -5.65 15.10
CA LEU A 81 -10.85 -6.92 14.56
C LEU A 81 -10.48 -6.80 13.07
N LEU A 82 -10.78 -5.67 12.42
CA LEU A 82 -10.44 -5.41 11.02
C LEU A 82 -8.94 -5.60 10.74
N VAL A 83 -8.07 -5.30 11.70
CA VAL A 83 -6.61 -5.50 11.58
C VAL A 83 -6.20 -6.97 11.41
N SER A 84 -7.08 -7.91 11.78
CA SER A 84 -6.89 -9.36 11.63
C SER A 84 -7.70 -9.95 10.47
N SER A 85 -8.42 -9.11 9.71
CA SER A 85 -9.23 -9.56 8.58
C SER A 85 -8.40 -9.87 7.33
N SER A 86 -9.08 -10.28 6.25
CA SER A 86 -8.41 -10.54 4.98
C SER A 86 -7.74 -9.28 4.41
N VAL A 87 -6.64 -9.47 3.70
CA VAL A 87 -5.86 -8.40 3.04
C VAL A 87 -6.76 -7.50 2.18
N SER A 88 -7.69 -8.09 1.41
CA SER A 88 -8.61 -7.31 0.58
C SER A 88 -9.56 -6.45 1.42
N ARG A 89 -10.09 -6.98 2.52
CA ARG A 89 -10.98 -6.24 3.42
C ARG A 89 -10.22 -5.11 4.13
N GLN A 90 -9.01 -5.39 4.62
CA GLN A 90 -8.12 -4.37 5.18
C GLN A 90 -7.87 -3.23 4.17
N PHE A 91 -7.56 -3.55 2.92
CA PHE A 91 -7.38 -2.52 1.90
C PHE A 91 -8.64 -1.69 1.66
N GLU A 92 -9.78 -2.35 1.48
CA GLU A 92 -11.04 -1.66 1.17
C GLU A 92 -11.45 -0.72 2.31
N GLU A 93 -11.37 -1.18 3.57
CA GLU A 93 -11.87 -0.43 4.73
C GLU A 93 -10.81 0.51 5.36
N LEU A 94 -9.52 0.18 5.31
CA LEU A 94 -8.46 1.03 5.89
C LEU A 94 -7.84 1.99 4.87
N ILE A 95 -7.79 1.64 3.58
CA ILE A 95 -7.16 2.48 2.56
C ILE A 95 -8.23 3.16 1.71
N LEU A 96 -9.02 2.39 0.97
CA LEU A 96 -9.89 2.92 -0.07
C LEU A 96 -11.03 3.77 0.48
N GLN A 97 -11.80 3.25 1.44
CA GLN A 97 -12.96 3.95 2.00
C GLN A 97 -12.60 5.29 2.65
N PRO A 98 -11.58 5.40 3.53
CA PRO A 98 -11.14 6.68 4.08
C PRO A 98 -10.76 7.71 3.00
N LEU A 99 -10.08 7.28 1.93
CA LEU A 99 -9.72 8.16 0.82
C LEU A 99 -10.94 8.61 0.01
N VAL A 100 -11.91 7.72 -0.22
CA VAL A 100 -13.16 8.06 -0.91
C VAL A 100 -13.98 9.03 -0.06
N HIS A 101 -14.02 8.84 1.26
CA HIS A 101 -14.72 9.74 2.17
C HIS A 101 -14.12 11.15 2.11
N LEU A 102 -12.79 11.27 2.25
CA LEU A 102 -12.10 12.56 2.15
C LEU A 102 -12.31 13.25 0.79
N ARG A 103 -12.36 12.49 -0.30
CA ARG A 103 -12.67 13.04 -1.65
C ARG A 103 -14.08 13.59 -1.78
N LYS A 104 -15.05 13.01 -1.06
CA LYS A 104 -16.46 13.41 -1.12
C LYS A 104 -16.83 14.47 -0.09
N SER A 105 -16.00 14.67 0.93
CA SER A 105 -16.21 15.70 1.95
C SER A 105 -16.29 17.07 1.27
N ARG A 106 -17.43 17.74 1.46
CA ARG A 106 -17.67 19.09 0.92
C ARG A 106 -17.28 20.20 1.90
N ASP A 107 -16.86 19.81 3.11
CA ASP A 107 -16.44 20.73 4.15
C ASP A 107 -15.03 21.27 3.87
N ALA A 108 -14.57 22.24 4.68
CA ALA A 108 -13.23 22.82 4.59
C ALA A 108 -12.08 21.83 4.89
N THR A 109 -12.36 20.53 4.98
CA THR A 109 -11.35 19.48 5.14
C THR A 109 -10.48 19.39 3.88
N PRO A 110 -9.15 19.50 4.02
CA PRO A 110 -8.27 19.37 2.87
C PRO A 110 -8.39 17.98 2.25
N SER A 111 -8.29 17.91 0.92
CA SER A 111 -8.14 16.65 0.20
C SER A 111 -6.84 15.96 0.61
N PHE A 112 -6.83 14.62 0.57
CA PHE A 112 -5.60 13.85 0.79
C PHE A 112 -4.52 14.30 -0.21
N PRO A 113 -3.30 14.64 0.22
CA PRO A 113 -2.26 15.13 -0.70
C PRO A 113 -1.64 13.98 -1.52
N PRO A 114 -1.17 14.22 -2.75
CA PRO A 114 -0.47 13.20 -3.54
C PRO A 114 0.76 12.65 -2.83
N CYS A 115 0.89 11.32 -2.78
CA CYS A 115 2.03 10.67 -2.15
C CYS A 115 2.33 9.30 -2.77
N VAL A 116 3.51 8.78 -2.46
CA VAL A 116 3.98 7.46 -2.86
C VAL A 116 3.86 6.48 -1.70
N VAL A 117 3.35 5.28 -1.99
CA VAL A 117 3.36 4.12 -1.10
C VAL A 117 4.28 3.06 -1.69
N LEU A 118 5.27 2.63 -0.92
CA LEU A 118 6.24 1.65 -1.38
C LEU A 118 6.03 0.29 -0.70
N ILE A 119 6.01 -0.79 -1.49
CA ILE A 119 6.00 -2.17 -0.99
C ILE A 119 7.16 -2.91 -1.65
N ASP A 120 8.23 -3.14 -0.89
CA ASP A 120 9.41 -3.85 -1.40
C ASP A 120 9.33 -5.35 -1.12
N ALA A 121 9.85 -6.13 -2.06
CA ALA A 121 10.07 -7.58 -1.99
C ALA A 121 8.82 -8.39 -1.62
N LEU A 122 7.66 -8.04 -2.19
CA LEU A 122 6.36 -8.61 -1.77
C LEU A 122 6.34 -10.16 -1.76
N ASP A 123 7.09 -10.81 -2.65
CA ASP A 123 7.25 -12.27 -2.72
C ASP A 123 8.06 -12.90 -1.55
N GLU A 124 8.58 -12.09 -0.64
CA GLU A 124 9.21 -12.53 0.59
C GLU A 124 8.23 -12.79 1.74
N CYS A 125 6.94 -12.50 1.55
CA CYS A 125 5.90 -12.88 2.50
C CYS A 125 5.68 -14.41 2.54
N GLN A 126 5.22 -14.91 3.70
CA GLN A 126 5.10 -16.34 3.99
C GLN A 126 3.85 -17.02 3.40
N ASP A 127 2.83 -16.25 2.99
CA ASP A 127 1.58 -16.76 2.42
C ASP A 127 1.40 -16.29 0.97
N PRO A 128 1.70 -17.15 -0.02
CA PRO A 128 1.54 -16.80 -1.43
C PRO A 128 0.12 -16.40 -1.83
N LYS A 129 -0.92 -16.97 -1.20
CA LYS A 129 -2.32 -16.62 -1.53
C LYS A 129 -2.62 -15.20 -1.05
N ALA A 130 -2.23 -14.86 0.18
CA ALA A 130 -2.41 -13.52 0.71
C ALA A 130 -1.54 -12.48 -0.03
N THR A 131 -0.31 -12.84 -0.43
CA THR A 131 0.55 -12.02 -1.31
C THR A 131 -0.13 -11.72 -2.65
N SER A 132 -0.68 -12.74 -3.31
CA SER A 132 -1.44 -12.55 -4.56
C SER A 132 -2.70 -11.70 -4.34
N ALA A 133 -3.34 -11.82 -3.17
CA ALA A 133 -4.47 -10.97 -2.78
C ALA A 133 -4.07 -9.48 -2.67
N VAL A 134 -2.86 -9.14 -2.21
CA VAL A 134 -2.35 -7.75 -2.20
C VAL A 134 -2.35 -7.17 -3.61
N LEU A 135 -1.69 -7.85 -4.56
CA LEU A 135 -1.55 -7.36 -5.95
C LEU A 135 -2.89 -7.31 -6.69
N SER A 136 -3.69 -8.37 -6.61
CA SER A 136 -5.02 -8.41 -7.25
C SER A 136 -5.95 -7.33 -6.70
N THR A 137 -5.89 -7.04 -5.40
CA THR A 137 -6.68 -5.96 -4.79
C THR A 137 -6.22 -4.59 -5.29
N LEU A 138 -4.91 -4.33 -5.36
CA LEU A 138 -4.38 -3.07 -5.88
C LEU A 138 -4.71 -2.87 -7.36
N LEU A 139 -4.64 -3.92 -8.17
CA LEU A 139 -5.05 -3.91 -9.58
C LEU A 139 -6.53 -3.60 -9.75
N LYS A 140 -7.39 -4.33 -9.02
CA LYS A 140 -8.86 -4.14 -9.04
C LYS A 140 -9.27 -2.70 -8.74
N HIS A 141 -8.49 -1.99 -7.92
CA HIS A 141 -8.80 -0.64 -7.48
C HIS A 141 -7.88 0.45 -8.02
N ALA A 142 -7.02 0.14 -9.01
CA ALA A 142 -5.98 1.05 -9.49
C ALA A 142 -6.50 2.44 -9.88
N ASP A 143 -7.64 2.52 -10.56
CA ASP A 143 -8.25 3.79 -10.99
C ASP A 143 -8.76 4.63 -9.81
N ASN A 144 -9.02 4.00 -8.67
CA ASN A 144 -9.56 4.65 -7.48
C ASN A 144 -8.48 4.99 -6.44
N LEU A 145 -7.21 4.65 -6.69
CA LEU A 145 -6.10 4.88 -5.77
C LEU A 145 -5.68 6.35 -5.66
N SER A 146 -6.02 7.18 -6.65
CA SER A 146 -5.66 8.60 -6.64
C SER A 146 -6.11 9.29 -5.34
N PRO A 147 -5.22 10.03 -4.66
CA PRO A 147 -3.93 10.50 -5.16
C PRO A 147 -2.69 9.69 -4.71
N LEU A 148 -2.87 8.45 -4.25
CA LEU A 148 -1.76 7.56 -3.89
C LEU A 148 -1.20 6.86 -5.11
N ARG A 149 0.12 6.73 -5.14
CA ARG A 149 0.86 6.00 -6.17
C ARG A 149 1.64 4.87 -5.51
N PHE A 150 1.33 3.64 -5.89
CA PHE A 150 2.01 2.46 -5.37
C PHE A 150 3.24 2.13 -6.22
N PHE A 151 4.38 1.94 -5.55
CA PHE A 151 5.59 1.37 -6.13
C PHE A 151 5.85 0.02 -5.47
N ILE A 152 5.74 -1.06 -6.23
CA ILE A 152 5.86 -2.42 -5.71
C ILE A 152 7.04 -3.11 -6.37
N THR A 153 7.83 -3.85 -5.59
CA THR A 153 8.77 -4.81 -6.14
C THR A 153 8.41 -6.22 -5.76
N SER A 154 8.63 -7.15 -6.68
CA SER A 154 8.61 -8.58 -6.38
C SER A 154 9.37 -9.38 -7.44
N ARG A 155 9.57 -10.67 -7.21
CA ARG A 155 9.85 -11.63 -8.28
C ARG A 155 8.62 -11.81 -9.18
N PRO A 156 8.81 -12.24 -10.44
CA PRO A 156 7.70 -12.67 -11.28
C PRO A 156 6.97 -13.81 -10.56
N ASP A 157 5.72 -13.59 -10.20
CA ASP A 157 4.88 -14.63 -9.65
C ASP A 157 4.23 -15.37 -10.84
N HIS A 158 4.45 -16.68 -10.95
CA HIS A 158 3.91 -17.49 -12.04
C HIS A 158 2.37 -17.43 -12.12
N HIS A 159 1.69 -17.03 -11.03
CA HIS A 159 0.24 -16.85 -10.99
C HIS A 159 -0.25 -15.42 -11.32
N ILE A 160 0.65 -14.44 -11.45
CA ILE A 160 0.31 -13.01 -11.63
C ILE A 160 0.63 -12.51 -13.05
N ILE A 161 1.52 -13.19 -13.76
CA ILE A 161 1.93 -12.83 -15.14
C ILE A 161 0.74 -12.82 -16.12
N THR A 162 -0.38 -13.47 -15.82
CA THR A 162 -1.59 -13.50 -16.67
C THR A 162 -2.55 -12.32 -16.48
N SER A 163 -2.26 -11.37 -15.57
CA SER A 163 -3.20 -10.30 -15.20
C SER A 163 -2.69 -8.88 -15.41
N PHE A 164 -1.52 -8.73 -16.05
CA PHE A 164 -0.93 -7.45 -16.44
C PHE A 164 -0.84 -7.32 -17.96
#